data_AF-A0A353ZHS9-F1
#
_entry.id   AF-A0A353ZHS9-F1
#
_cell.length_a   1.000
_cell.length_b   1.000
_cell.length_c   1.000
_cell.angle_alpha   90.00
_cell.angle_beta   90.00
_cell.angle_gamma   90.00
#
_symmetry.space_group_name_H-M   'P 1'
#
loop_
_entity.id
_entity.type
_entity.pdbx_description
1 polymer ?
#
loop_
_entity_poly.entity_id
_entity_poly.type
_entity_poly.pdbx_seq_one_letter_code
_entity_poly.pdbx_strand_id
1 'polypeptide(L)'
;MKTSTSLPAKPLLESTESEVGGLRAIRWPEPVWLGLGILGLSGVLLGNPAVTSWKTLDKRADFTLERNNIQISQPPRWIPGDLVREVLAHCDFPQRISLLDQEVTRELHDAFALNPWVERVHSVRKTYPPRIEIDLSYRRPLALVTIDSGEFMVDESGVVLPPPRNLLIESANYPRIEGIRTAPGLIGQPWADSLVAHATALATVLEPYWKELQLTAIVAPRTGPRSDSLDDGVFELRTVDGSRILWGHPPDSDHPGTLPTQTRLQRLRDYASRLGPFGPQHGSQLIDLRPLGEISRRPIVAGGPPLHLRETPLPAGNDF
;
A
#
# COMPACT_ATOMS: atom_id res chain seq x y z
N MET A 1 8.21 -54.47 -27.05
CA MET A 1 9.38 -55.21 -26.52
C MET A 1 9.20 -55.26 -25.01
N LYS A 2 8.54 -56.24 -24.37
CA LYS A 2 8.90 -57.67 -24.19
C LYS A 2 10.39 -57.88 -23.89
N THR A 3 10.72 -58.16 -22.63
CA THR A 3 11.36 -59.42 -22.21
C THR A 3 11.14 -59.67 -20.72
N SER A 4 10.51 -60.80 -20.45
CA SER A 4 10.37 -61.51 -19.17
C SER A 4 11.39 -62.67 -19.19
N THR A 5 11.93 -63.07 -18.03
CA THR A 5 12.77 -64.28 -17.86
C THR A 5 12.67 -64.70 -16.38
N SER A 6 11.72 -65.57 -16.01
CA SER A 6 11.79 -67.05 -15.83
C SER A 6 12.68 -67.50 -14.63
N LEU A 7 12.12 -68.03 -13.52
CA LEU A 7 11.78 -69.46 -13.21
C LEU A 7 12.98 -70.41 -13.24
N PRO A 8 13.13 -71.44 -12.35
CA PRO A 8 12.13 -72.53 -12.10
C PRO A 8 12.09 -73.08 -10.63
N ALA A 9 10.96 -73.62 -10.11
CA ALA A 9 10.44 -75.02 -10.08
C ALA A 9 10.79 -75.92 -8.84
N LYS A 10 9.75 -76.66 -8.39
CA LYS A 10 9.56 -77.81 -7.44
C LYS A 10 10.68 -78.88 -7.37
N PRO A 11 10.76 -79.85 -6.40
CA PRO A 11 9.70 -80.74 -5.82
C PRO A 11 9.76 -80.93 -4.27
N LEU A 12 8.72 -81.32 -3.49
CA LEU A 12 7.99 -82.59 -3.22
C LEU A 12 8.79 -83.77 -2.60
N LEU A 13 8.18 -84.38 -1.54
CA LEU A 13 8.51 -85.59 -0.74
C LEU A 13 9.50 -85.33 0.42
N GLU A 14 9.43 -85.89 1.63
CA GLU A 14 8.74 -87.07 2.17
C GLU A 14 8.70 -87.00 3.72
N SER A 15 7.81 -87.80 4.29
CA SER A 15 7.60 -88.19 5.70
C SER A 15 8.81 -88.28 6.63
N THR A 16 8.62 -87.93 7.90
CA THR A 16 8.85 -88.85 9.04
C THR A 16 8.05 -88.42 10.28
N GLU A 17 7.28 -89.36 10.80
CA GLU A 17 6.66 -89.38 12.13
C GLU A 17 7.71 -89.33 13.25
N SER A 18 7.34 -88.74 14.40
CA SER A 18 7.62 -89.35 15.70
C SER A 18 6.70 -88.77 16.78
N GLU A 19 5.93 -89.65 17.39
CA GLU A 19 5.08 -89.49 18.57
C GLU A 19 5.79 -88.81 19.77
N VAL A 20 5.02 -88.25 20.71
CA VAL A 20 4.80 -88.83 22.05
C VAL A 20 4.01 -87.84 22.94
N GLY A 21 2.93 -88.34 23.56
CA GLY A 21 2.31 -87.80 24.78
C GLY A 21 1.26 -86.71 24.51
N GLY A 22 -0.05 -86.98 24.48
CA GLY A 22 -0.82 -87.73 25.48
C GLY A 22 -1.15 -86.81 26.66
N LEU A 23 -2.34 -86.19 26.67
CA LEU A 23 -3.11 -85.81 27.86
C LEU A 23 -4.52 -85.31 27.46
N ARG A 24 -5.49 -86.22 27.59
CA ARG A 24 -6.88 -86.08 28.04
C ARG A 24 -7.67 -84.82 27.67
N ALA A 25 -8.74 -85.06 26.89
CA ALA A 25 -9.92 -84.22 26.80
C ALA A 25 -10.50 -83.91 28.19
N ILE A 26 -10.61 -82.63 28.51
CA ILE A 26 -11.40 -82.13 29.64
C ILE A 26 -12.63 -81.44 29.07
N ARG A 27 -13.76 -82.03 29.42
CA ARG A 27 -15.12 -81.68 29.05
C ARG A 27 -15.54 -80.49 29.90
N TRP A 28 -15.73 -79.33 29.27
CA TRP A 28 -16.13 -78.10 29.95
C TRP A 28 -17.67 -78.08 30.15
N PRO A 29 -18.17 -77.81 31.36
CA PRO A 29 -19.59 -77.56 31.57
C PRO A 29 -19.90 -76.07 31.42
N GLU A 30 -20.94 -75.76 30.64
CA GLU A 30 -21.77 -74.55 30.83
C GLU A 30 -22.68 -74.77 32.07
N PRO A 31 -23.20 -73.75 32.79
CA PRO A 31 -23.42 -72.36 32.36
C PRO A 31 -23.11 -71.28 33.44
N VAL A 32 -23.37 -70.02 33.06
CA VAL A 32 -23.54 -68.81 33.92
C VAL A 32 -22.26 -68.14 34.43
N TRP A 33 -21.88 -67.00 33.85
CA TRP A 33 -21.94 -65.67 34.49
C TRP A 33 -21.87 -64.59 33.40
N LEU A 34 -23.06 -64.10 33.03
CA LEU A 34 -23.29 -62.73 32.61
C LEU A 34 -22.52 -61.79 33.56
N GLY A 35 -21.43 -61.16 33.09
CA GLY A 35 -20.64 -60.31 33.99
C GLY A 35 -19.49 -59.50 33.38
N LEU A 36 -19.23 -59.56 32.08
CA LEU A 36 -18.11 -58.83 31.44
C LEU A 36 -18.54 -58.10 30.16
N GLY A 37 -19.77 -57.57 30.13
CA GLY A 37 -20.27 -56.71 29.06
C GLY A 37 -20.47 -55.24 29.44
N ILE A 38 -20.21 -54.84 30.70
CA ILE A 38 -20.63 -53.52 31.23
C ILE A 38 -19.46 -52.64 31.75
N LEU A 39 -18.22 -53.14 31.81
CA LEU A 39 -17.06 -52.32 32.24
C LEU A 39 -16.24 -51.68 31.10
N GLY A 40 -16.54 -51.99 29.83
CA GLY A 40 -15.94 -51.31 28.67
C GLY A 40 -16.75 -50.12 28.15
N LEU A 41 -18.01 -49.98 28.59
CA LEU A 41 -18.97 -48.98 28.08
C LEU A 41 -19.41 -47.95 29.13
N SER A 42 -18.96 -48.07 30.39
CA SER A 42 -19.21 -47.04 31.41
C SER A 42 -18.20 -45.88 31.37
N GLY A 43 -17.08 -46.03 30.66
CA GLY A 43 -16.06 -44.98 30.49
C GLY A 43 -16.28 -44.07 29.27
N VAL A 44 -17.23 -44.41 28.38
CA VAL A 44 -17.49 -43.69 27.12
C VAL A 44 -18.79 -42.87 27.17
N LEU A 45 -19.69 -43.15 28.11
CA LEU A 45 -20.99 -42.47 28.24
C LEU A 45 -21.06 -41.42 29.36
N LEU A 46 -20.05 -41.33 30.22
CA LEU A 46 -19.82 -40.14 31.03
C LEU A 46 -18.94 -39.20 30.21
N GLY A 47 -19.59 -38.36 29.39
CA GLY A 47 -18.93 -37.27 28.68
C GLY A 47 -18.00 -36.55 29.65
N ASN A 48 -16.70 -36.75 29.45
CA ASN A 48 -15.68 -36.20 30.30
C ASN A 48 -15.96 -34.69 30.42
N PRO A 49 -16.26 -34.14 31.62
CA PRO A 49 -16.57 -32.73 31.75
C PRO A 49 -15.40 -31.85 31.29
N ALA A 50 -14.19 -32.41 31.17
CA ALA A 50 -13.08 -31.75 30.49
C ALA A 50 -13.41 -31.42 29.01
N VAL A 51 -14.03 -32.34 28.27
CA VAL A 51 -14.35 -32.18 26.84
C VAL A 51 -15.48 -31.18 26.60
N THR A 52 -16.43 -31.04 27.53
CA THR A 52 -17.47 -29.99 27.47
C THR A 52 -17.02 -28.67 28.11
N SER A 53 -16.08 -28.70 29.06
CA SER A 53 -15.54 -27.49 29.69
C SER A 53 -14.77 -26.61 28.70
N TRP A 54 -14.11 -27.19 27.69
CA TRP A 54 -13.43 -26.40 26.66
C TRP A 54 -14.40 -25.53 25.85
N LYS A 55 -15.64 -26.02 25.63
CA LYS A 55 -16.74 -25.26 25.00
C LYS A 55 -17.35 -24.17 25.91
N THR A 56 -16.92 -24.07 27.17
CA THR A 56 -17.36 -23.02 28.11
C THR A 56 -16.21 -22.14 28.60
N LEU A 57 -14.96 -22.44 28.24
CA LEU A 57 -13.80 -21.58 28.47
C LEU A 57 -13.86 -20.31 27.61
N ASP A 58 -14.45 -20.40 26.42
CA ASP A 58 -14.72 -19.29 25.50
C ASP A 58 -15.53 -18.15 26.14
N LYS A 59 -16.40 -18.47 27.10
CA LYS A 59 -17.32 -17.54 27.79
C LYS A 59 -16.76 -16.99 29.10
N ARG A 60 -15.58 -17.42 29.56
CA ARG A 60 -14.95 -16.86 30.76
C ARG A 60 -14.38 -15.48 30.46
N ALA A 61 -14.48 -14.57 31.42
CA ALA A 61 -14.00 -13.19 31.30
C ALA A 61 -12.50 -13.12 30.92
N ASP A 62 -11.71 -14.08 31.37
CA ASP A 62 -10.26 -14.17 31.11
C ASP A 62 -9.93 -14.46 29.62
N PHE A 63 -10.88 -14.99 28.86
CA PHE A 63 -10.73 -15.35 27.44
C PHE A 63 -11.65 -14.56 26.50
N THR A 64 -12.40 -13.59 27.04
CA THR A 64 -13.28 -12.71 26.28
C THR A 64 -12.69 -11.30 26.26
N LEU A 65 -12.43 -10.77 25.08
CA LEU A 65 -12.02 -9.39 24.87
C LEU A 65 -13.22 -8.50 24.59
N GLU A 66 -13.26 -7.36 25.26
CA GLU A 66 -14.05 -6.23 24.81
C GLU A 66 -13.27 -5.49 23.69
N ARG A 67 -14.00 -4.85 22.76
CA ARG A 67 -13.39 -4.11 21.64
C ARG A 67 -12.33 -3.08 22.09
N ASN A 68 -12.45 -2.55 23.31
CA ASN A 68 -11.52 -1.58 23.89
C ASN A 68 -10.13 -2.16 24.26
N ASN A 69 -9.97 -3.49 24.26
CA ASN A 69 -8.69 -4.15 24.55
C ASN A 69 -7.84 -4.40 23.29
N ILE A 70 -8.24 -3.84 22.14
CA ILE A 70 -7.43 -3.83 20.92
C ILE A 70 -6.58 -2.57 20.94
N GLN A 71 -5.26 -2.76 20.92
CA GLN A 71 -4.28 -1.69 20.91
C GLN A 71 -3.54 -1.70 19.57
N ILE A 72 -3.53 -0.54 18.92
CA ILE A 72 -2.77 -0.29 17.70
C ILE A 72 -1.50 0.49 18.03
N SER A 73 -0.49 0.41 17.16
CA SER A 73 0.67 1.32 17.21
C SER A 73 0.19 2.78 17.23
N GLN A 74 0.93 3.68 17.89
CA GLN A 74 0.48 5.05 18.12
C GLN A 74 0.15 5.76 16.78
N PRO A 75 -1.14 6.14 16.53
CA PRO A 75 -1.51 6.77 15.28
C PRO A 75 -0.96 8.20 15.22
N PRO A 76 -0.41 8.63 14.08
CA PRO A 76 -0.07 10.03 13.83
C PRO A 76 -1.26 10.97 13.92
N ARG A 77 -0.99 12.27 14.13
CA ARG A 77 -2.03 13.30 14.34
C ARG A 77 -2.99 13.51 13.16
N TRP A 78 -2.58 13.15 11.94
CA TRP A 78 -3.39 13.28 10.73
C TRP A 78 -4.42 12.15 10.57
N ILE A 79 -4.30 11.06 11.33
CA ILE A 79 -5.24 9.95 11.27
C ILE A 79 -6.44 10.25 12.16
N PRO A 80 -7.68 9.95 11.72
CA PRO A 80 -8.85 10.07 12.56
C PRO A 80 -8.66 9.33 13.90
N GLY A 81 -8.99 9.99 15.00
CA GLY A 81 -8.66 9.53 16.36
C GLY A 81 -9.31 8.22 16.83
N ASP A 82 -10.09 7.52 16.00
CA ASP A 82 -10.66 6.22 16.38
C ASP A 82 -10.75 5.25 15.19
N LEU A 83 -9.57 5.01 14.59
CA LEU A 83 -9.38 4.04 13.51
C LEU A 83 -9.88 2.63 13.89
N VAL A 84 -9.64 2.21 15.14
CA VAL A 84 -10.05 0.89 15.63
C VAL A 84 -11.57 0.73 15.56
N ARG A 85 -12.32 1.70 16.10
CA ARG A 85 -13.79 1.66 16.04
C ARG A 85 -14.30 1.67 14.61
N GLU A 86 -13.68 2.45 13.72
CA GLU A 86 -14.07 2.53 12.31
C GLU A 86 -13.89 1.18 11.61
N VAL A 87 -12.74 0.53 11.76
CA VAL A 87 -12.45 -0.79 11.17
C VAL A 87 -13.40 -1.86 11.73
N LEU A 88 -13.60 -1.89 13.05
CA LEU A 88 -14.49 -2.87 13.68
C LEU A 88 -15.96 -2.67 13.30
N ALA A 89 -16.38 -1.43 13.05
CA ALA A 89 -17.73 -1.13 12.59
C ALA A 89 -17.92 -1.51 11.12
N HIS A 90 -16.91 -1.33 10.27
CA HIS A 90 -17.00 -1.65 8.85
C HIS A 90 -17.04 -3.16 8.56
N CYS A 91 -16.40 -3.97 9.41
CA CYS A 91 -16.33 -5.42 9.27
C CYS A 91 -17.33 -6.19 10.15
N ASP A 92 -18.31 -5.51 10.75
CA ASP A 92 -19.34 -6.11 11.64
C ASP A 92 -18.76 -7.04 12.74
N PHE A 93 -17.58 -6.71 13.28
CA PHE A 93 -16.94 -7.53 14.32
C PHE A 93 -17.83 -7.65 15.56
N PRO A 94 -17.92 -8.81 16.22
CA PRO A 94 -18.72 -8.94 17.45
C PRO A 94 -18.21 -8.02 18.57
N GLN A 95 -19.09 -7.67 19.51
CA GLN A 95 -18.69 -6.85 20.67
C GLN A 95 -17.75 -7.60 21.63
N ARG A 96 -17.84 -8.94 21.64
CA ARG A 96 -17.04 -9.83 22.45
C ARG A 96 -16.25 -10.74 21.52
N ILE A 97 -14.93 -10.69 21.62
CA ILE A 97 -14.02 -11.45 20.78
C ILE A 97 -13.38 -12.52 21.67
N SER A 98 -13.46 -13.80 21.27
CA SER A 98 -12.79 -14.86 22.02
C SER A 98 -11.30 -14.89 21.69
N LEU A 99 -10.44 -14.88 22.70
CA LEU A 99 -9.00 -15.06 22.52
C LEU A 99 -8.63 -16.49 22.08
N LEU A 100 -9.52 -17.45 22.32
CA LEU A 100 -9.32 -18.84 21.92
C LEU A 100 -9.60 -19.06 20.44
N ASP A 101 -10.33 -18.14 19.80
CA ASP A 101 -10.61 -18.21 18.38
C ASP A 101 -9.33 -17.95 17.58
N GLN A 102 -8.89 -18.96 16.84
CA GLN A 102 -7.64 -18.92 16.09
C GLN A 102 -7.72 -17.95 14.90
N GLU A 103 -8.91 -17.61 14.42
CA GLU A 103 -9.09 -16.82 13.19
C GLU A 103 -9.15 -15.31 13.44
N VAL A 104 -9.47 -14.88 14.65
CA VAL A 104 -9.55 -13.47 15.05
C VAL A 104 -8.32 -12.66 14.64
N THR A 105 -7.13 -13.23 14.77
CA THR A 105 -5.89 -12.52 14.40
C THR A 105 -5.77 -12.31 12.90
N ARG A 106 -6.25 -13.28 12.09
CA ARG A 106 -6.26 -13.19 10.63
C ARG A 106 -7.33 -12.21 10.17
N GLU A 107 -8.54 -12.31 10.71
CA GLU A 107 -9.63 -11.40 10.35
C GLU A 107 -9.30 -9.94 10.71
N LEU A 108 -8.70 -9.70 11.88
CA LEU A 108 -8.22 -8.37 12.25
C LEU A 108 -7.11 -7.89 11.31
N HIS A 109 -6.14 -8.75 10.99
CA HIS A 109 -5.10 -8.41 10.02
C HIS A 109 -5.71 -7.92 8.70
N ASP A 110 -6.64 -8.70 8.14
CA ASP A 110 -7.25 -8.39 6.84
C ASP A 110 -8.13 -7.14 6.90
N ALA A 111 -8.87 -6.96 7.99
CA ALA A 111 -9.69 -5.76 8.21
C ALA A 111 -8.85 -4.48 8.28
N PHE A 112 -7.71 -4.50 9.00
CA PHE A 112 -6.79 -3.37 9.05
C PHE A 112 -6.06 -3.16 7.72
N ALA A 113 -5.71 -4.22 7.00
CA ALA A 113 -5.05 -4.13 5.70
C ALA A 113 -5.95 -3.49 4.62
N LEU A 114 -7.27 -3.63 4.74
CA LEU A 114 -8.25 -2.98 3.85
C LEU A 114 -8.49 -1.51 4.18
N ASN A 115 -8.01 -1.01 5.33
CA ASN A 115 -8.24 0.37 5.72
C ASN A 115 -7.35 1.34 4.90
N PRO A 116 -7.93 2.40 4.31
CA PRO A 116 -7.18 3.34 3.46
C PRO A 116 -6.05 4.11 4.14
N TRP A 117 -6.03 4.23 5.47
CA TRP A 117 -4.96 4.91 6.22
C TRP A 117 -3.80 3.99 6.60
N VAL A 118 -3.99 2.68 6.44
CA VAL A 118 -2.97 1.68 6.76
C VAL A 118 -2.13 1.42 5.51
N GLU A 119 -0.83 1.55 5.64
CA GLU A 119 0.11 1.19 4.57
C GLU A 119 0.38 -0.32 4.62
N ARG A 120 0.67 -0.82 5.83
CA ARG A 120 0.98 -2.24 6.06
C ARG A 120 0.74 -2.63 7.51
N VAL A 121 0.18 -3.82 7.68
CA VAL A 121 0.06 -4.50 8.97
C VAL A 121 1.30 -5.37 9.16
N HIS A 122 2.12 -5.07 10.18
CA HIS A 122 3.35 -5.83 10.44
C HIS A 122 3.08 -7.09 11.24
N SER A 123 2.23 -6.99 12.26
CA SER A 123 1.89 -8.14 13.09
C SER A 123 0.60 -7.93 13.88
N VAL A 124 -0.12 -9.01 14.12
CA VAL A 124 -1.26 -9.08 15.03
C VAL A 124 -0.96 -10.15 16.06
N ARG A 125 -0.85 -9.78 17.34
CA ARG A 125 -0.51 -10.71 18.42
C ARG A 125 -1.49 -10.62 19.58
N LYS A 126 -1.90 -11.78 20.08
CA LYS A 126 -2.60 -11.91 21.36
C LYS A 126 -1.56 -11.86 22.48
N THR A 127 -1.78 -11.01 23.47
CA THR A 127 -0.90 -10.92 24.64
C THR A 127 -1.70 -11.09 25.93
N TYR A 128 -0.97 -11.37 27.02
CA TYR A 128 -1.51 -11.44 28.38
C TYR A 128 -1.01 -10.22 29.18
N PRO A 129 -1.84 -9.53 29.98
CA PRO A 129 -3.30 -9.69 30.21
C PRO A 129 -4.12 -9.62 28.92
N PRO A 130 -5.37 -10.11 28.87
CA PRO A 130 -6.10 -10.32 27.62
C PRO A 130 -6.21 -9.03 26.80
N ARG A 131 -5.39 -8.94 25.75
CA ARG A 131 -5.37 -7.84 24.78
C ARG A 131 -4.83 -8.30 23.43
N ILE A 132 -5.18 -7.56 22.38
CA ILE A 132 -4.61 -7.76 21.04
C ILE A 132 -3.76 -6.54 20.71
N GLU A 133 -2.49 -6.77 20.43
CA GLU A 133 -1.57 -5.77 19.91
C GLU A 133 -1.50 -5.88 18.39
N ILE A 134 -1.65 -4.76 17.71
CA ILE A 134 -1.55 -4.64 16.26
C ILE A 134 -0.48 -3.62 15.94
N ASP A 135 0.57 -4.07 15.26
CA ASP A 135 1.64 -3.22 14.80
C ASP A 135 1.37 -2.78 13.36
N LEU A 136 1.14 -1.47 13.18
CA LEU A 136 0.73 -0.86 11.91
C LEU A 136 1.76 0.20 11.48
N SER A 137 2.03 0.22 10.18
CA SER A 137 2.57 1.39 9.49
C SER A 137 1.45 2.13 8.80
N TYR A 138 1.52 3.46 8.88
CA TYR A 138 0.44 4.33 8.44
C TYR A 138 0.84 5.12 7.21
N ARG A 139 -0.12 5.32 6.31
CA ARG A 139 0.05 6.21 5.16
C ARG A 139 0.11 7.65 5.63
N ARG A 140 0.95 8.42 4.95
CA ARG A 140 1.11 9.84 5.19
C ARG A 140 0.55 10.62 4.00
N PRO A 141 -0.39 11.54 4.23
CA PRO A 141 -0.76 12.54 3.24
C PRO A 141 0.45 13.28 2.71
N LEU A 142 0.62 13.29 1.39
CA LEU A 142 1.72 13.98 0.74
C LEU A 142 1.23 15.19 -0.06
N ALA A 143 0.24 14.99 -0.93
CA ALA A 143 -0.16 16.00 -1.90
C ALA A 143 -1.68 15.97 -2.19
N LEU A 144 -2.18 17.07 -2.76
CA LEU A 144 -3.54 17.17 -3.29
C LEU A 144 -3.49 17.18 -4.81
N VAL A 145 -4.12 16.19 -5.45
CA VAL A 145 -4.32 16.18 -6.89
C VAL A 145 -5.59 16.96 -7.21
N THR A 146 -5.45 18.02 -8.00
CA THR A 146 -6.57 18.86 -8.46
C THR A 146 -6.97 18.46 -9.86
N ILE A 147 -8.22 18.01 -10.01
CA ILE A 147 -8.86 17.70 -11.28
C ILE A 147 -10.21 18.42 -11.38
N ASP A 148 -10.84 18.40 -12.55
CA ASP A 148 -12.11 19.10 -12.79
C ASP A 148 -13.24 18.66 -11.84
N SER A 149 -13.22 17.40 -11.38
CA SER A 149 -14.22 16.87 -10.46
C SER A 149 -13.96 17.18 -8.98
N GLY A 150 -12.80 17.75 -8.63
CA GLY A 150 -12.45 18.09 -7.25
C GLY A 150 -10.99 17.85 -6.89
N GLU A 151 -10.70 17.94 -5.59
CA GLU A 151 -9.37 17.71 -5.02
C GLU A 151 -9.33 16.37 -4.29
N PHE A 152 -8.28 15.59 -4.54
CA PHE A 152 -8.10 14.27 -3.95
C PHE A 152 -6.74 14.19 -3.27
N MET A 153 -6.72 13.72 -2.03
CA MET A 153 -5.50 13.56 -1.26
C MET A 153 -4.81 12.26 -1.66
N VAL A 154 -3.49 12.31 -1.83
CA VAL A 154 -2.68 11.14 -2.17
C VAL A 154 -1.46 11.04 -1.24
N ASP A 155 -0.99 9.80 -1.04
CA ASP A 155 0.28 9.52 -0.38
C ASP A 155 1.46 9.49 -1.36
N GLU A 156 2.64 9.14 -0.86
CA GLU A 156 3.87 8.98 -1.65
C GLU A 156 3.77 7.92 -2.76
N SER A 157 2.94 6.89 -2.58
CA SER A 157 2.71 5.83 -3.55
C SER A 157 1.59 6.17 -4.56
N GLY A 158 0.99 7.36 -4.45
CA GLY A 158 -0.15 7.75 -5.29
C GLY A 158 -1.47 7.06 -4.92
N VAL A 159 -1.59 6.54 -3.70
CA VAL A 159 -2.85 5.96 -3.19
C VAL A 159 -3.79 7.06 -2.75
N VAL A 160 -5.05 6.98 -3.20
CA VAL A 160 -6.08 7.96 -2.87
C VAL A 160 -6.52 7.79 -1.42
N LEU A 161 -6.32 8.82 -0.61
CA LEU A 161 -6.67 8.83 0.81
C LEU A 161 -8.06 9.43 1.04
N PRO A 162 -8.77 9.00 2.09
CA PRO A 162 -9.98 9.68 2.53
C PRO A 162 -9.67 11.14 2.87
N PRO A 163 -10.59 12.08 2.58
CA PRO A 163 -10.38 13.46 2.97
C PRO A 163 -10.29 13.58 4.51
N PRO A 164 -9.33 14.35 5.06
CA PRO A 164 -9.30 14.62 6.48
C PRO A 164 -10.57 15.37 6.89
N ARG A 165 -11.02 15.18 8.14
CA ARG A 165 -12.21 15.88 8.66
C ARG A 165 -12.14 17.40 8.52
N ASN A 166 -10.93 17.97 8.48
CA ASN A 166 -10.67 19.40 8.38
C ASN A 166 -9.92 19.80 7.10
N LEU A 167 -10.27 19.21 5.95
CA LEU A 167 -9.74 19.55 4.61
C LEU A 167 -9.39 21.04 4.45
N LEU A 168 -10.34 21.93 4.74
CA LEU A 168 -10.19 23.38 4.49
C LEU A 168 -9.01 24.05 5.20
N ILE A 169 -8.60 23.55 6.38
CA ILE A 169 -7.51 24.13 7.17
C ILE A 169 -6.16 23.53 6.76
N GLU A 170 -6.15 22.27 6.33
CA GLU A 170 -4.93 21.54 6.00
C GLU A 170 -4.55 21.60 4.52
N SER A 171 -5.50 21.81 3.61
CA SER A 171 -5.26 21.88 2.16
C SER A 171 -4.28 22.97 1.73
N ALA A 172 -4.14 24.04 2.52
CA ALA A 172 -3.16 25.10 2.24
C ALA A 172 -1.70 24.65 2.46
N ASN A 173 -1.47 23.59 3.22
CA ASN A 173 -0.14 23.12 3.59
C ASN A 173 0.40 22.01 2.69
N TYR A 174 -0.44 21.42 1.83
CA TYR A 174 -0.03 20.33 0.95
C TYR A 174 0.34 20.83 -0.45
N PRO A 175 1.42 20.33 -1.04
CA PRO A 175 1.71 20.47 -2.46
C PRO A 175 0.50 20.13 -3.33
N ARG A 176 0.23 20.96 -4.35
CA ARG A 176 -0.82 20.70 -5.34
C ARG A 176 -0.24 19.99 -6.55
N ILE A 177 -0.92 18.98 -7.07
CA ILE A 177 -0.60 18.32 -8.34
C ILE A 177 -1.70 18.69 -9.33
N GLU A 178 -1.33 19.40 -10.40
CA GLU A 178 -2.25 19.92 -11.42
C GLU A 178 -2.01 19.25 -12.77
N GLY A 179 -2.97 19.40 -13.69
CA GLY A 179 -2.83 18.94 -15.08
C GLY A 179 -3.17 17.47 -15.31
N ILE A 180 -3.51 16.74 -14.25
CA ILE A 180 -4.04 15.38 -14.33
C ILE A 180 -5.47 15.42 -14.88
N ARG A 181 -5.78 14.52 -15.81
CA ARG A 181 -7.11 14.46 -16.48
C ARG A 181 -7.83 13.14 -16.26
N THR A 182 -7.13 12.15 -15.71
CA THR A 182 -7.71 10.85 -15.40
C THR A 182 -8.56 10.96 -14.13
N ALA A 183 -9.56 10.09 -14.01
CA ALA A 183 -10.34 10.00 -12.79
C ALA A 183 -9.53 9.29 -11.69
N PRO A 184 -9.74 9.62 -10.41
CA PRO A 184 -9.08 8.94 -9.31
C PRO A 184 -9.51 7.48 -9.22
N GLY A 185 -8.65 6.66 -8.63
CA GLY A 185 -9.03 5.33 -8.17
C GLY A 185 -10.04 5.39 -7.02
N LEU A 186 -10.47 4.22 -6.56
CA LEU A 186 -11.23 4.12 -5.31
C LEU A 186 -10.36 4.56 -4.13
N ILE A 187 -11.01 5.02 -3.05
CA ILE A 187 -10.31 5.34 -1.80
C ILE A 187 -9.55 4.09 -1.30
N GLY A 188 -8.29 4.27 -0.93
CA GLY A 188 -7.37 3.20 -0.53
C GLY A 188 -6.68 2.48 -1.70
N GLN A 189 -6.99 2.83 -2.95
CA GLN A 189 -6.35 2.26 -4.15
C GLN A 189 -5.36 3.24 -4.80
N PRO A 190 -4.32 2.73 -5.47
CA PRO A 190 -3.41 3.57 -6.26
C PRO A 190 -4.14 4.21 -7.42
N TRP A 191 -3.77 5.45 -7.74
CA TRP A 191 -4.21 6.09 -8.97
C TRP A 191 -3.52 5.41 -10.16
N ALA A 192 -4.30 4.94 -11.13
CA ALA A 192 -3.78 4.18 -12.27
C ALA A 192 -2.90 5.01 -13.23
N ASP A 193 -2.88 6.33 -13.09
CA ASP A 193 -2.16 7.24 -13.97
C ASP A 193 -0.71 7.38 -13.54
N SER A 194 0.20 6.96 -14.41
CA SER A 194 1.65 7.09 -14.19
C SER A 194 2.11 8.54 -13.93
N LEU A 195 1.40 9.54 -14.46
CA LEU A 195 1.72 10.94 -14.20
C LEU A 195 1.52 11.31 -12.73
N VAL A 196 0.54 10.70 -12.06
CA VAL A 196 0.32 10.89 -10.62
C VAL A 196 1.48 10.27 -9.84
N ALA A 197 1.87 9.02 -10.15
CA ALA A 197 3.00 8.36 -9.50
C ALA A 197 4.33 9.15 -9.68
N HIS A 198 4.56 9.68 -10.88
CA HIS A 198 5.71 10.54 -11.15
C HIS A 198 5.66 11.88 -10.39
N ALA A 199 4.48 12.50 -10.32
CA ALA A 199 4.28 13.75 -9.59
C ALA A 199 4.43 13.56 -8.07
N THR A 200 3.92 12.45 -7.50
CA THR A 200 4.10 12.14 -6.08
C THR A 200 5.55 11.82 -5.76
N ALA A 201 6.26 11.07 -6.60
CA ALA A 201 7.69 10.85 -6.44
C ALA A 201 8.48 12.17 -6.45
N LEU A 202 8.13 13.10 -7.35
CA LEU A 202 8.72 14.43 -7.38
C LEU A 202 8.37 15.25 -6.14
N ALA A 203 7.12 15.20 -5.68
CA ALA A 203 6.69 15.87 -4.45
C ALA A 203 7.46 15.36 -3.22
N THR A 204 7.69 14.05 -3.11
CA THR A 204 8.50 13.44 -2.03
C THR A 204 9.92 14.00 -2.00
N VAL A 205 10.56 14.13 -3.17
CA VAL A 205 11.92 14.69 -3.25
C VAL A 205 11.96 16.18 -2.92
N LEU A 206 10.94 16.93 -3.34
CA LEU A 206 10.89 18.39 -3.17
C LEU A 206 10.35 18.82 -1.79
N GLU A 207 9.67 17.94 -1.06
CA GLU A 207 9.03 18.27 0.22
C GLU A 207 9.94 19.01 1.22
N PRO A 208 11.20 18.58 1.47
CA PRO A 208 12.07 19.27 2.42
C PRO A 208 12.38 20.72 2.03
N TYR A 209 12.27 21.04 0.74
CA TYR A 209 12.63 22.32 0.14
C TYR A 209 11.41 23.14 -0.30
N TRP A 210 10.19 22.58 -0.15
CA TRP A 210 8.97 23.16 -0.71
C TRP A 210 8.73 24.61 -0.24
N LYS A 211 8.94 24.85 1.06
CA LYS A 211 8.79 26.19 1.67
C LYS A 211 9.96 27.13 1.33
N GLU A 212 11.19 26.61 1.31
CA GLU A 212 12.41 27.37 0.95
C GLU A 212 12.30 27.92 -0.48
N LEU A 213 11.86 27.06 -1.40
CA LEU A 213 11.68 27.38 -2.81
C LEU A 213 10.35 28.08 -3.13
N GLN A 214 9.51 28.32 -2.11
CA GLN A 214 8.18 28.93 -2.25
C GLN A 214 7.32 28.27 -3.33
N LEU A 215 7.33 26.93 -3.39
CA LEU A 215 6.56 26.16 -4.36
C LEU A 215 5.08 26.11 -3.95
N THR A 216 4.19 26.08 -4.94
CA THR A 216 2.74 25.99 -4.76
C THR A 216 2.15 24.77 -5.44
N ALA A 217 2.64 24.40 -6.63
CA ALA A 217 2.14 23.26 -7.37
C ALA A 217 3.20 22.57 -8.23
N ILE A 218 2.97 21.28 -8.50
CA ILE A 218 3.60 20.48 -9.55
C ILE A 218 2.57 20.32 -10.66
N VAL A 219 2.90 20.73 -11.88
CA VAL A 219 2.02 20.63 -13.04
C VAL A 219 2.50 19.47 -13.90
N ALA A 220 1.64 18.48 -14.08
CA ALA A 220 1.86 17.37 -14.98
C ALA A 220 1.80 17.83 -16.45
N PRO A 221 2.59 17.20 -17.34
CA PRO A 221 2.62 17.56 -18.76
C PRO A 221 1.27 17.35 -19.44
N ARG A 222 1.02 18.16 -20.47
CA ARG A 222 -0.16 18.01 -21.32
C ARG A 222 0.08 16.90 -22.35
N THR A 223 -0.41 15.70 -22.09
CA THR A 223 -0.42 14.63 -23.11
C THR A 223 -1.63 14.82 -24.03
N GLY A 224 -1.41 15.36 -25.23
CA GLY A 224 -2.46 15.53 -26.25
C GLY A 224 -2.00 15.00 -27.61
N PRO A 225 -2.91 14.52 -28.48
CA PRO A 225 -2.58 13.91 -29.77
C PRO A 225 -1.99 14.87 -30.82
N ARG A 226 -1.75 16.14 -30.46
CA ARG A 226 -1.32 17.22 -31.36
C ARG A 226 -0.23 18.09 -30.75
N SER A 227 0.54 17.50 -29.85
CA SER A 227 1.59 18.18 -29.13
C SER A 227 2.92 17.79 -29.79
N ASP A 228 3.34 18.63 -30.75
CA ASP A 228 4.64 18.57 -31.44
C ASP A 228 5.65 19.51 -30.75
N SER A 229 5.42 19.84 -29.47
CA SER A 229 6.25 20.80 -28.74
C SER A 229 7.40 20.08 -28.05
N LEU A 230 8.60 20.66 -28.06
CA LEU A 230 9.77 20.17 -27.31
C LEU A 230 9.54 20.15 -25.78
N ASP A 231 8.39 20.63 -25.30
CA ASP A 231 7.96 20.68 -23.90
C ASP A 231 7.00 19.51 -23.55
N ASP A 232 6.73 18.61 -24.50
CA ASP A 232 5.88 17.44 -24.26
C ASP A 232 6.53 16.44 -23.30
N GLY A 233 5.81 16.12 -22.22
CA GLY A 233 6.31 15.23 -21.17
C GLY A 233 7.15 15.91 -20.07
N VAL A 234 7.22 17.25 -20.06
CA VAL A 234 7.93 18.03 -19.04
C VAL A 234 7.02 18.40 -17.87
N PHE A 235 7.46 18.09 -16.65
CA PHE A 235 6.85 18.61 -15.43
C PHE A 235 7.25 20.07 -15.21
N GLU A 236 6.31 20.88 -14.74
CA GLU A 236 6.55 22.26 -14.33
C GLU A 236 6.33 22.41 -12.82
N LEU A 237 7.10 23.27 -12.15
CA LEU A 237 6.84 23.70 -10.79
C LEU A 237 6.32 25.14 -10.81
N ARG A 238 5.29 25.42 -10.01
CA ARG A 238 4.78 26.77 -9.79
C ARG A 238 5.24 27.27 -8.44
N THR A 239 5.54 28.55 -8.38
CA THR A 239 5.94 29.26 -7.17
C THR A 239 4.84 30.24 -6.71
N VAL A 240 4.95 30.75 -5.47
CA VAL A 240 3.98 31.69 -4.87
C VAL A 240 3.89 33.01 -5.64
N ASP A 241 4.98 33.48 -6.23
CA ASP A 241 5.02 34.70 -7.07
C ASP A 241 4.48 34.49 -8.50
N GLY A 242 4.06 33.27 -8.84
CA GLY A 242 3.55 32.93 -10.17
C GLY A 242 4.63 32.62 -11.21
N SER A 243 5.90 32.50 -10.81
CA SER A 243 6.94 31.97 -11.69
C SER A 243 6.69 30.48 -12.01
N ARG A 244 7.20 30.05 -13.17
CA ARG A 244 7.12 28.68 -13.68
C ARG A 244 8.52 28.13 -13.88
N ILE A 245 8.81 27.00 -13.29
CA ILE A 245 10.10 26.33 -13.39
C ILE A 245 9.90 25.06 -14.21
N LEU A 246 10.50 25.00 -15.41
CA LEU A 246 10.52 23.78 -16.21
C LEU A 246 11.50 22.81 -15.57
N TRP A 247 10.96 21.81 -14.88
CA TRP A 247 11.75 20.80 -14.17
C TRP A 247 12.34 19.77 -15.13
N GLY A 248 11.56 19.36 -16.13
CA GLY A 248 11.90 18.29 -17.07
C GLY A 248 11.16 16.99 -16.74
N HIS A 249 11.77 15.86 -17.10
CA HIS A 249 11.21 14.53 -16.85
C HIS A 249 11.27 14.13 -15.36
N PRO A 250 10.41 13.19 -14.91
CA PRO A 250 10.32 12.78 -13.52
C PRO A 250 11.61 12.10 -13.01
N PRO A 251 11.75 11.93 -11.68
CA PRO A 251 12.84 11.12 -11.13
C PRO A 251 12.88 9.73 -11.79
N ASP A 252 14.09 9.24 -12.04
CA ASP A 252 14.38 7.91 -12.62
C ASP A 252 13.95 7.68 -14.08
N SER A 253 13.66 8.75 -14.82
CA SER A 253 13.59 8.67 -16.28
C SER A 253 15.00 8.57 -16.88
N ASP A 254 15.42 7.36 -17.27
CA ASP A 254 16.69 7.08 -17.97
C ASP A 254 16.67 7.62 -19.41
N HIS A 255 16.44 8.93 -19.56
CA HIS A 255 16.56 9.61 -20.85
C HIS A 255 18.01 10.10 -21.03
N PRO A 256 18.73 9.63 -22.06
CA PRO A 256 20.10 10.05 -22.31
C PRO A 256 20.19 11.57 -22.46
N GLY A 257 21.06 12.21 -21.67
CA GLY A 257 21.23 13.67 -21.65
C GLY A 257 20.42 14.40 -20.57
N THR A 258 19.61 13.71 -19.78
CA THR A 258 18.86 14.32 -18.66
C THR A 258 19.72 14.36 -17.39
N LEU A 259 19.71 15.50 -16.69
CA LEU A 259 20.41 15.62 -15.41
C LEU A 259 19.70 14.82 -14.31
N PRO A 260 20.45 14.09 -13.45
CA PRO A 260 19.87 13.44 -12.28
C PRO A 260 19.06 14.41 -11.43
N THR A 261 17.95 13.92 -10.85
CA THR A 261 17.05 14.71 -10.01
C THR A 261 17.77 15.46 -8.90
N GLN A 262 18.73 14.82 -8.23
CA GLN A 262 19.52 15.45 -7.17
C GLN A 262 20.37 16.62 -7.67
N THR A 263 20.95 16.49 -8.86
CA THR A 263 21.74 17.57 -9.48
C THR A 263 20.85 18.74 -9.88
N ARG A 264 19.65 18.49 -10.42
CA ARG A 264 18.67 19.54 -10.73
C ARG A 264 18.22 20.28 -9.48
N LEU A 265 17.93 19.54 -8.41
CA LEU A 265 17.57 20.11 -7.12
C LEU A 265 18.68 21.00 -6.56
N GLN A 266 19.94 20.54 -6.59
CA GLN A 266 21.07 21.34 -6.12
C GLN A 266 21.22 22.63 -6.93
N ARG A 267 21.10 22.56 -8.26
CA ARG A 267 21.14 23.74 -9.13
C ARG A 267 20.02 24.73 -8.84
N LEU A 268 18.82 24.24 -8.58
CA LEU A 268 17.68 25.09 -8.20
C LEU A 268 17.91 25.79 -6.86
N ARG A 269 18.51 25.09 -5.88
CA ARG A 269 18.87 25.67 -4.59
C ARG A 269 20.00 26.70 -4.69
N ASP A 270 21.02 26.42 -5.50
CA ASP A 270 22.09 27.37 -5.78
C ASP A 270 21.54 28.63 -6.47
N TYR A 271 20.53 28.48 -7.34
CA TYR A 271 19.83 29.60 -7.96
C TYR A 271 19.06 30.43 -6.92
N ALA A 272 18.20 29.79 -6.12
CA ALA A 272 17.36 30.45 -5.13
C ALA A 272 18.18 31.17 -4.04
N SER A 273 19.32 30.59 -3.64
CA SER A 273 20.22 31.18 -2.65
C SER A 273 21.04 32.37 -3.17
N ARG A 274 21.41 32.39 -4.46
CA ARG A 274 22.25 33.45 -5.05
C ARG A 274 21.48 34.67 -5.54
N LEU A 275 20.29 34.47 -6.10
CA LEU A 275 19.52 35.53 -6.77
C LEU A 275 18.37 36.09 -5.90
N GLY A 276 18.22 35.57 -4.69
CA GLY A 276 17.11 35.89 -3.79
C GLY A 276 15.83 35.12 -4.15
N PRO A 277 14.79 35.22 -3.31
CA PRO A 277 13.53 34.52 -3.55
C PRO A 277 12.94 34.88 -4.92
N PHE A 278 12.17 33.97 -5.49
CA PHE A 278 11.27 34.20 -6.64
C PHE A 278 10.23 35.25 -6.24
N GLY A 279 10.67 36.50 -6.11
CA GLY A 279 9.91 37.57 -5.47
C GLY A 279 9.25 38.47 -6.52
N PRO A 280 8.12 39.11 -6.18
CA PRO A 280 7.37 39.97 -7.09
C PRO A 280 8.16 41.17 -7.66
N GLN A 281 9.34 41.48 -7.12
CA GLN A 281 10.24 42.51 -7.67
C GLN A 281 10.76 42.17 -9.08
N HIS A 282 10.73 40.91 -9.50
CA HIS A 282 11.26 40.45 -10.79
C HIS A 282 10.17 40.06 -11.81
N GLY A 283 8.89 40.18 -11.45
CA GLY A 283 7.75 39.66 -12.23
C GLY A 283 7.74 38.12 -12.30
N SER A 284 6.64 37.53 -12.77
CA SER A 284 6.59 36.08 -12.99
C SER A 284 7.55 35.67 -14.11
N GLN A 285 8.39 34.66 -13.87
CA GLN A 285 9.42 34.22 -14.80
C GLN A 285 9.25 32.76 -15.19
N LEU A 286 9.57 32.44 -16.44
CA LEU A 286 9.81 31.09 -16.90
C LEU A 286 11.29 30.76 -16.72
N ILE A 287 11.58 29.80 -15.87
CA ILE A 287 12.92 29.35 -15.52
C ILE A 287 13.10 27.94 -16.09
N ASP A 288 14.05 27.77 -17.00
CA ASP A 288 14.33 26.47 -17.60
C ASP A 288 15.56 25.82 -16.96
N LEU A 289 15.35 24.70 -16.26
CA LEU A 289 16.41 23.91 -15.61
C LEU A 289 16.94 22.77 -16.49
N ARG A 290 16.37 22.55 -17.68
CA ARG A 290 16.75 21.45 -18.58
C ARG A 290 18.16 21.61 -19.19
N PRO A 291 18.63 22.83 -19.56
CA PRO A 291 19.95 22.97 -20.14
C PRO A 291 21.06 22.55 -19.16
N LEU A 292 22.03 21.77 -19.66
CA LEU A 292 23.25 21.40 -18.93
C LEU A 292 24.13 22.62 -18.57
N GLY A 293 23.98 23.73 -19.30
CA GLY A 293 24.69 25.00 -19.12
C GLY A 293 24.01 25.96 -18.15
N GLU A 294 23.86 27.25 -18.50
CA GLU A 294 23.21 28.24 -17.62
C GLU A 294 21.68 28.04 -17.53
N ILE A 295 21.10 28.40 -16.38
CA ILE A 295 19.65 28.44 -16.18
C ILE A 295 19.08 29.58 -17.03
N SER A 296 18.21 29.25 -17.99
CA SER A 296 17.60 30.24 -18.87
C SER A 296 16.38 30.88 -18.20
N ARG A 297 16.25 32.21 -18.29
CA ARG A 297 15.12 32.99 -17.75
C ARG A 297 14.41 33.76 -18.84
N ARG A 298 13.07 33.74 -18.83
CA ARG A 298 12.23 34.58 -19.70
C ARG A 298 11.09 35.18 -18.88
N PRO A 299 10.81 36.49 -18.99
CA PRO A 299 9.65 37.08 -18.32
C PRO A 299 8.36 36.49 -18.89
N ILE A 300 7.42 36.12 -18.02
CA ILE A 300 6.07 35.74 -18.42
C ILE A 300 5.31 37.06 -18.63
N VAL A 301 5.20 37.50 -19.87
CA VAL A 301 4.40 38.68 -20.20
C VAL A 301 2.93 38.33 -19.97
N ALA A 302 2.33 38.91 -18.92
CA ALA A 302 0.90 38.81 -18.69
C ALA A 302 0.16 39.53 -19.84
N GLY A 303 -0.37 38.75 -20.81
CA GLY A 303 -1.34 39.24 -21.80
C GLY A 303 -0.78 39.71 -23.15
N GLY A 304 0.05 38.92 -23.84
CA GLY A 304 0.36 39.10 -25.27
C GLY A 304 -0.26 37.98 -26.13
N PRO A 305 -0.84 38.26 -27.32
CA PRO A 305 -1.38 37.22 -28.20
C PRO A 305 -0.30 36.24 -28.64
N PRO A 306 -0.65 34.99 -29.03
CA PRO A 306 0.33 34.00 -29.48
C PRO A 306 1.15 34.58 -30.62
N LEU A 307 2.47 34.54 -30.45
CA LEU A 307 3.44 35.03 -31.43
C LEU A 307 3.29 34.21 -32.71
N HIS A 308 2.49 34.71 -33.66
CA HIS A 308 2.70 34.38 -35.06
C HIS A 308 4.13 34.79 -35.41
N LEU A 309 4.87 33.82 -35.94
CA LEU A 309 6.15 34.03 -36.61
C LEU A 309 6.10 35.34 -37.38
N ARG A 310 6.95 36.30 -36.98
CA ARG A 310 7.28 37.45 -37.83
C ARG A 310 8.01 36.89 -39.04
N GLU A 311 7.26 36.54 -40.08
CA GLU A 311 7.80 36.49 -41.42
C GLU A 311 8.40 37.88 -41.68
N THR A 312 9.72 37.90 -41.78
CA THR A 312 10.47 39.10 -42.10
C THR A 312 10.25 39.31 -43.60
N PRO A 313 9.68 40.44 -44.07
CA PRO A 313 9.64 40.70 -45.49
C PRO A 313 11.08 40.92 -45.96
N LEU A 314 11.54 40.08 -46.88
CA LEU A 314 12.76 40.29 -47.64
C LEU A 314 12.73 41.70 -48.27
N PRO A 315 13.82 42.49 -48.17
CA PRO A 315 13.87 43.76 -48.87
C PRO A 315 13.80 43.50 -50.38
N ALA A 316 12.83 44.12 -51.05
CA ALA A 316 12.75 44.16 -52.49
C ALA A 316 14.04 44.81 -53.02
N GLY A 317 14.89 43.98 -53.61
CA GLY A 317 16.02 44.43 -54.41
C GLY A 317 15.50 45.16 -55.64
N ASN A 318 16.02 46.36 -55.84
CA ASN A 318 16.04 47.03 -57.13
C ASN A 318 16.65 46.09 -58.18
N ASP A 319 16.00 45.97 -59.32
CA ASP A 319 16.65 45.65 -60.59
C ASP A 319 15.81 46.20 -61.76
N PHE A 320 16.45 47.08 -62.53
CA PHE A 320 16.16 47.65 -63.87
C PHE A 320 14.99 48.64 -64.06
#